data_AF-A0A0F9T2K1-F1
#
_entry.id   AF-A0A0F9T2K1-F1
#
_cell.length_a   1.000
_cell.length_b   1.000
_cell.length_c   1.000
_cell.angle_alpha   90.00
_cell.angle_beta   90.00
_cell.angle_gamma   90.00
#
_symmetry.space_group_name_H-M   'P 1'
#
loop_
_entity.id
_entity.type
_entity.pdbx_description
1 polymer ?
#
loop_
_entity_poly.entity_id
_entity_poly.type
_entity_poly.pdbx_seq_one_letter_code
_entity_poly.pdbx_strand_id
1 'polypeptide(L)' 'MVTLHTTITLDDAAFTEDLRSEELGRILRRQADRVEAGYTSGVMLDTNGNSAGDWCIDEDDNGDDPA' A
#
# COMPACT_ATOMS: atom_id res chain seq x y z
N MET A 1 -6.72 -1.76 -17.56
CA MET A 1 -5.70 -2.50 -16.79
C MET A 1 -5.75 -1.92 -15.38
N VAL A 2 -5.54 -2.71 -14.32
CA VAL A 2 -5.51 -2.15 -12.95
C VAL A 2 -4.08 -2.18 -12.48
N THR A 3 -3.55 -1.02 -12.11
CA THR A 3 -2.15 -0.87 -11.67
C THR A 3 -2.12 -0.42 -10.21
N LEU A 4 -1.42 -1.18 -9.37
CA LEU A 4 -1.18 -0.83 -7.96
C LEU A 4 0.21 -0.20 -7.85
N HIS A 5 0.25 1.07 -7.43
CA HIS A 5 1.49 1.76 -7.09
C HIS A 5 1.68 1.76 -5.57
N THR A 6 2.82 1.22 -5.11
CA THR A 6 3.17 1.18 -3.69
C THR A 6 4.64 1.55 -3.49
N THR A 7 4.91 2.45 -2.55
CA THR A 7 6.27 2.76 -2.09
C THR A 7 6.33 2.52 -0.59
N ILE A 8 7.25 1.64 -0.17
CA ILE A 8 7.41 1.29 1.24
C ILE A 8 8.84 1.65 1.67
N THR A 9 8.95 2.46 2.71
CA THR A 9 10.22 2.87 3.29
C THR A 9 10.50 2.05 4.54
N LEU A 10 11.55 1.22 4.50
CA LEU A 10 11.91 0.27 5.56
C LEU A 10 13.00 0.81 6.51
N ASP A 11 13.16 2.14 6.57
CA ASP A 11 14.23 2.80 7.33
C ASP A 11 13.83 3.10 8.79
N ASP A 12 12.60 2.74 9.18
CA ASP A 12 12.10 2.96 10.54
C ASP A 12 12.49 1.80 11.48
N ALA A 13 12.56 2.09 12.79
CA ALA A 13 12.95 1.14 13.83
C ALA A 13 12.06 -0.11 13.93
N ALA A 14 10.88 -0.11 13.28
CA ALA A 14 10.01 -1.27 13.13
C ALA A 14 10.54 -2.34 12.15
N PHE A 15 11.54 -2.00 11.32
CA PHE A 15 12.10 -2.88 10.28
C PHE A 15 13.51 -3.37 10.61
N THR A 16 13.74 -3.77 11.87
CA THR A 16 14.94 -4.51 12.26
C THR A 16 15.06 -5.79 11.42
N GLU A 17 16.28 -6.25 11.13
CA GLU A 17 16.55 -7.32 10.14
C GLU A 17 15.71 -8.59 10.36
N ASP A 18 15.45 -8.96 11.62
CA ASP A 18 14.70 -10.16 11.97
C ASP A 18 13.17 -10.02 11.82
N LEU A 19 12.64 -8.79 11.85
CA LEU A 19 11.19 -8.50 11.81
C LEU A 19 10.72 -7.88 10.49
N ARG A 20 11.65 -7.49 9.61
CA ARG A 20 11.35 -6.75 8.37
C ARG A 20 10.37 -7.49 7.45
N SER A 21 10.54 -8.80 7.28
CA SER A 21 9.68 -9.61 6.41
C SER A 21 8.28 -9.83 6.98
N GLU A 22 8.18 -9.99 8.30
CA GLU A 22 6.91 -10.18 8.99
C GLU A 22 6.07 -8.89 8.93
N GLU A 23 6.71 -7.75 9.22
CA GLU A 23 6.08 -6.44 9.20
C GLU A 23 5.64 -6.03 7.80
N LEU A 24 6.49 -6.25 6.79
CA LEU A 24 6.12 -6.08 5.39
C LEU A 24 4.90 -6.94 5.03
N GLY A 25 4.90 -8.21 5.42
CA GLY A 25 3.78 -9.11 5.19
C GLY A 25 2.49 -8.66 5.86
N ARG A 26 2.57 -8.05 7.06
CA ARG A 26 1.41 -7.48 7.77
C ARG A 26 0.86 -6.26 7.02
N ILE A 27 1.72 -5.34 6.60
CA ILE A 27 1.34 -4.13 5.86
C ILE A 27 0.65 -4.49 4.55
N LEU A 28 1.20 -5.45 3.80
CA LEU A 28 0.64 -5.90 2.52
C LEU A 28 -0.73 -6.56 2.70
N ARG A 29 -0.88 -7.47 3.68
CA ARG A 29 -2.18 -8.09 4.01
C ARG A 29 -3.24 -7.04 4.33
N ARG A 30 -2.89 -6.06 5.17
CA ARG A 30 -3.80 -4.97 5.54
C ARG A 30 -4.21 -4.11 4.34
N GLN A 31 -3.32 -3.88 3.37
CA GLN A 31 -3.69 -3.15 2.16
C GLN A 31 -4.57 -3.99 1.25
N ALA A 32 -4.30 -5.30 1.10
CA ALA A 32 -5.18 -6.20 0.36
C ALA A 32 -6.61 -6.19 0.92
N ASP A 33 -6.78 -6.30 2.24
CA ASP A 33 -8.10 -6.21 2.90
C ASP A 33 -8.83 -4.89 2.58
N ARG A 34 -8.08 -3.78 2.48
CA ARG A 34 -8.64 -2.47 2.12
C ARG A 34 -9.05 -2.40 0.65
N VAL A 35 -8.24 -2.95 -0.25
CA VAL A 35 -8.60 -3.04 -1.66
C VAL A 35 -9.88 -3.87 -1.83
N GLU A 36 -9.98 -5.02 -1.17
CA GLU A 36 -11.18 -5.88 -1.20
C GLU A 36 -12.42 -5.19 -0.61
N ALA A 37 -12.23 -4.30 0.37
CA ALA A 37 -13.29 -3.46 0.93
C ALA A 37 -13.67 -2.25 0.05
N GLY A 38 -13.01 -2.04 -1.10
CA GLY A 38 -13.32 -0.99 -2.06
C GLY A 38 -12.58 0.34 -1.84
N TYR A 39 -11.55 0.37 -1.00
CA TYR A 39 -10.68 1.55 -0.89
C TYR A 39 -9.70 1.59 -2.08
N THR A 40 -9.46 2.78 -2.62
CA THR A 40 -8.57 2.98 -3.79
C THR A 40 -7.25 3.66 -3.43
N SER A 41 -7.09 4.17 -2.21
CA SER A 41 -5.85 4.77 -1.74
C SER A 41 -5.76 4.81 -0.22
N GLY A 42 -4.55 5.04 0.31
CA GLY A 42 -4.36 5.30 1.74
C GLY A 42 -2.91 5.27 2.20
N VAL A 43 -2.75 5.49 3.50
CA VAL A 43 -1.45 5.43 4.20
C VAL A 43 -1.21 4.01 4.74
N MET A 44 0.00 3.52 4.54
CA MET A 44 0.55 2.31 5.16
C MET A 44 1.17 2.68 6.50
N LEU A 45 0.72 2.02 7.57
CA LEU A 45 1.21 2.26 8.92
C LEU A 45 1.92 1.03 9.44
N ASP A 46 3.06 1.23 10.09
CA ASP A 46 3.78 0.17 10.79
C ASP A 46 3.03 -0.28 12.08
N THR A 47 3.61 -1.22 12.82
CA THR A 47 3.04 -1.73 14.08
C THR A 47 3.03 -0.67 15.19
N ASN A 48 3.90 0.32 15.12
CA ASN A 48 3.99 1.43 16.07
C ASN A 48 3.05 2.61 15.71
N GLY A 49 2.43 2.57 14.53
CA GLY A 49 1.57 3.63 14.01
C GLY A 49 2.30 4.69 13.18
N ASN A 50 3.59 4.52 12.91
CA ASN A 50 4.37 5.40 12.05
C ASN A 50 4.01 5.15 10.58
N SER A 51 4.11 6.19 9.75
CA SER A 51 3.89 6.05 8.31
C SER A 51 5.06 5.31 7.67
N ALA A 52 4.75 4.18 7.02
CA ALA A 52 5.67 3.38 6.24
C ALA A 52 5.62 3.72 4.73
N GLY A 53 4.65 4.51 4.31
CA GLY A 53 4.45 4.93 2.93
C GLY A 53 2.98 5.09 2.56
N ASP A 54 2.71 5.31 1.28
CA ASP A 54 1.38 5.53 0.72
C ASP A 54 1.11 4.57 -0.44
N TRP A 55 -0.16 4.28 -0.70
CA TRP A 55 -0.60 3.48 -1.85
C TRP A 55 -1.80 4.09 -2.55
N CYS A 56 -1.91 3.82 -3.85
CA CYS A 56 -3.09 4.10 -4.66
C CYS A 56 -3.27 3.05 -5.75
N ILE A 57 -4.52 2.83 -6.15
CA ILE A 57 -4.91 2.08 -7.33
C ILE A 57 -5.27 3.12 -8.39
N ASP A 58 -4.52 3.11 -9.49
CA ASP A 58 -4.91 3.83 -10.68
C ASP A 58 -5.80 2.91 -11.51
N GLU A 59 -7.06 3.30 -11.64
CA GLU A 59 -7.91 2.78 -12.70
C GLU A 59 -7.54 3.58 -13.94
N ASP A 60 -6.94 2.93 -14.95
CA ASP A 60 -6.84 3.53 -16.27
C ASP A 60 -8.28 3.81 -16.74
N ASP A 61 -8.76 5.03 -16.50
CA ASP A 61 -9.92 5.58 -17.19
C ASP A 61 -9.49 5.73 -18.64
N ASN A 62 -9.65 4.64 -19.41
CA ASN A 62 -9.86 4.73 -20.85
C ASN A 62 -11.22 5.41 -21.07
N GLY A 63 -11.34 6.64 -20.59
CA GLY A 63 -12.29 7.60 -21.09
C GLY A 63 -11.93 7.80 -22.55
N ASP A 64 -12.53 6.97 -23.40
CA ASP A 64 -12.89 7.34 -24.76
C ASP A 64 -13.49 8.74 -24.66
N ASP A 65 -12.66 9.76 -24.86
CA ASP A 65 -13.11 11.12 -25.08
C ASP A 65 -13.79 11.08 -26.45
N PRO A 66 -15.13 11.04 -26.52
CA PRO A 66 -15.80 10.95 -27.80
C PRO A 66 -15.84 12.36 -28.39
N ALA A 67 -14.89 12.60 -29.31
CA ALA A 67 -14.89 13.55 -30.43
C ALA A 67 -15.03 15.06 -30.16
#